data_AF-A0A353ZDW6-F1
#
_entry.id   AF-A0A353ZDW6-F1
#
_cell.length_a   1.000
_cell.length_b   1.000
_cell.length_c   1.000
_cell.angle_alpha   90.00
_cell.angle_beta   90.00
_cell.angle_gamma   90.00
#
_symmetry.space_group_name_H-M   'P 1'
#
loop_
_entity.id
_entity.type
_entity.pdbx_description
1 polymer ?
#
loop_
_entity_poly.entity_id
_entity_poly.type
_entity_poly.pdbx_seq_one_letter_code
_entity_poly.pdbx_strand_id
1 'polypeptide(L)'
;MIEGSCGNCGVKYSVDNAHAGKKGQCRKCGARITIPEPEGIITQTDLPEVEEEAPVTPACQIATTDSIQGWTIVSYKGLVTAHIVAGTGFFSDFTARITDVFGGRSQTYQQQLAAIEYEAIDELRSQAMSRGANWVIGTRIDFDEISGKGMQMFMVSIQGTAVRAIPAPVAVDGPEIPLRVPGTVVREQIRKDGIRRRLPALEASVNSIPEEVLESICELRLPEAVPLCVRVALSDDELQNPRTKQLAKQALRQSPRQAARDAIHAMLLQNPQVIGANTLYRDLELLDVRWVLQQIEGPDKHCREVGLQVLSHGVAATYTEQDIPVIRALRDALPRAFPETAREVEVKGLLGGKGTKWRCANGHNSPMESRHCVTCEIDRHGLPRREFNLDTAIRAVDSTLTMLESVFRR
;
A
#
# COMPACT_ATOMS: atom_id res chain seq x y z
N MET A 1 -15.25 6.34 -20.38
CA MET A 1 -16.04 6.91 -19.28
C MET A 1 -15.31 6.61 -17.99
N ILE A 2 -15.04 7.63 -17.18
CA ILE A 2 -14.45 7.51 -15.85
C ILE A 2 -15.62 7.38 -14.86
N GLU A 3 -15.63 6.29 -14.11
CA GLU A 3 -16.62 6.05 -13.07
C GLU A 3 -16.00 6.32 -11.70
N GLY A 4 -16.77 6.93 -10.82
CA GLY A 4 -16.33 7.20 -9.47
C GLY A 4 -17.51 7.38 -8.52
N SER A 5 -17.20 7.63 -7.26
CA SER A 5 -18.22 7.96 -6.26
C SER A 5 -17.79 9.19 -5.45
N CYS A 6 -18.77 9.97 -4.99
CA CYS A 6 -18.48 11.09 -4.12
C CYS A 6 -18.02 10.57 -2.75
N GLY A 7 -16.79 10.91 -2.34
CA GLY A 7 -16.24 10.49 -1.04
C GLY A 7 -16.99 10.98 0.20
N ASN A 8 -17.96 11.90 0.05
CA ASN A 8 -18.80 12.37 1.16
C ASN A 8 -20.14 11.63 1.26
N CYS A 9 -20.84 11.40 0.15
CA CYS A 9 -22.22 10.83 0.18
C CYS A 9 -22.39 9.54 -0.62
N GLY A 10 -21.31 9.00 -1.19
CA GLY A 10 -21.29 7.73 -1.91
C GLY A 10 -22.04 7.70 -3.24
N VAL A 11 -22.59 8.82 -3.72
CA VAL A 11 -23.32 8.83 -5.00
C VAL A 11 -22.35 8.57 -6.14
N LYS A 12 -22.68 7.60 -6.99
CA LYS A 12 -21.88 7.26 -8.16
C LYS A 12 -22.03 8.33 -9.25
N TYR A 13 -20.96 8.57 -10.00
CA TYR A 13 -20.95 9.41 -11.17
C TYR A 13 -20.21 8.70 -12.31
N SER A 14 -20.60 9.02 -13.54
CA SER A 14 -19.93 8.57 -14.77
C SER A 14 -19.74 9.80 -15.64
N VAL A 15 -18.48 10.08 -16.01
CA VAL A 15 -18.08 11.28 -16.75
C VAL A 15 -17.16 10.89 -17.90
N ASP A 16 -17.11 11.72 -18.94
CA ASP A 16 -16.24 11.45 -20.09
C ASP A 16 -14.75 11.50 -19.69
N ASN A 17 -13.92 10.73 -20.40
CA ASN A 17 -12.47 10.68 -20.16
C ASN A 17 -11.79 12.05 -20.34
N ALA A 18 -12.36 12.97 -21.12
CA ALA A 18 -11.89 14.36 -21.26
C ALA A 18 -11.93 15.18 -19.96
N HIS A 19 -12.56 14.64 -18.91
CA HIS A 19 -12.64 15.26 -17.60
C HIS A 19 -11.70 14.64 -16.54
N ALA A 20 -10.84 13.70 -16.91
CA ALA A 20 -9.81 13.17 -16.02
C ALA A 20 -8.97 14.31 -15.39
N GLY A 21 -8.69 14.21 -14.09
CA GLY A 21 -7.92 15.20 -13.33
C GLY A 21 -8.65 16.51 -13.01
N LYS A 22 -9.84 16.77 -13.59
CA LYS A 22 -10.59 18.02 -13.35
C LYS A 22 -11.42 17.95 -12.06
N LYS A 23 -11.61 19.11 -11.42
CA LYS A 23 -12.46 19.28 -10.23
C LYS A 23 -13.91 19.56 -10.63
N GLY A 24 -14.86 18.90 -9.98
CA GLY A 24 -16.30 19.08 -10.12
C GLY A 24 -17.02 19.15 -8.77
N GLN A 25 -18.34 19.23 -8.81
CA GLN A 25 -19.20 19.20 -7.62
C GLN A 25 -20.15 18.00 -7.66
N CYS A 26 -20.32 17.36 -6.51
CA CYS A 26 -21.28 16.28 -6.34
C CYS A 26 -22.71 16.80 -6.49
N ARG A 27 -23.48 16.18 -7.41
CA ARG A 27 -24.88 16.57 -7.68
C ARG A 27 -25.84 16.33 -6.50
N LYS A 28 -25.46 15.50 -5.52
CA LYS A 28 -26.31 15.15 -4.38
C LYS A 28 -26.00 15.99 -3.12
N CYS A 29 -24.73 16.18 -2.79
CA CYS A 29 -24.33 16.85 -1.53
C CYS A 29 -23.49 18.12 -1.72
N GLY A 30 -23.19 18.52 -2.96
CA GLY A 30 -22.41 19.72 -3.26
C GLY A 30 -20.90 19.62 -2.97
N ALA A 31 -20.43 18.52 -2.39
CA ALA A 31 -19.02 18.32 -2.08
C ALA A 31 -18.15 18.39 -3.35
N ARG A 32 -16.95 19.00 -3.22
CA ARG A 32 -15.97 19.02 -4.31
C ARG A 32 -15.45 17.61 -4.57
N ILE A 33 -15.43 17.20 -5.83
CA ILE A 33 -14.92 15.91 -6.30
C ILE A 33 -13.81 16.17 -7.31
N THR A 34 -12.75 15.37 -7.30
CA THR A 34 -11.74 15.35 -8.38
C THR A 34 -11.95 14.07 -9.17
N ILE A 35 -12.06 14.19 -10.49
CA ILE A 35 -12.28 13.04 -11.36
C ILE A 35 -10.95 12.29 -11.50
N PRO A 36 -10.88 10.99 -11.18
CA PRO A 36 -9.62 10.24 -11.19
C PRO A 36 -9.06 10.12 -12.60
N GLU A 37 -7.74 10.12 -12.72
CA GLU A 37 -7.07 9.78 -13.98
C GLU A 37 -7.12 8.26 -14.17
N PRO A 38 -7.35 7.75 -15.39
CA PRO A 38 -7.36 6.32 -15.63
C PRO A 38 -5.98 5.72 -15.33
N GLU A 39 -5.93 4.72 -14.45
CA GLU A 39 -4.71 4.02 -14.07
C GLU A 39 -4.08 3.34 -15.29
N GLY A 40 -2.81 3.66 -15.56
CA GLY A 40 -2.02 3.03 -16.61
C GLY A 40 -1.78 1.55 -16.32
N ILE A 41 -1.84 0.74 -17.37
CA ILE A 41 -1.56 -0.70 -17.35
C ILE A 41 -0.14 -0.95 -16.80
N ILE A 42 -0.05 -1.66 -15.67
CA ILE A 42 1.20 -2.16 -15.10
C ILE A 42 1.59 -3.44 -15.86
N THR A 43 2.76 -3.45 -16.52
CA THR A 43 3.36 -4.68 -17.08
C THR A 43 4.55 -5.12 -16.23
N GLN A 44 4.49 -6.38 -15.78
CA GLN A 44 5.53 -7.24 -15.18
C GLN A 44 6.93 -6.62 -14.96
N THR A 45 7.32 -6.41 -13.71
CA THR A 45 8.61 -6.92 -13.16
C THR A 45 8.59 -6.85 -11.62
N ASP A 46 8.17 -7.95 -10.99
CA ASP A 46 8.46 -8.24 -9.57
C ASP A 46 9.68 -9.18 -9.52
N LEU A 47 10.87 -8.60 -9.35
CA LEU A 47 12.10 -9.26 -8.88
C LEU A 47 12.88 -8.21 -8.04
N PRO A 48 13.69 -8.67 -7.08
CA PRO A 48 13.68 -8.24 -5.69
C PRO A 48 14.21 -6.82 -5.48
N GLU A 49 13.73 -6.16 -4.43
CA GLU A 49 14.36 -4.98 -3.83
C GLU A 49 15.75 -5.38 -3.33
N VAL A 50 16.75 -5.24 -4.21
CA VAL A 50 18.10 -4.89 -3.79
C VAL A 50 18.03 -3.39 -3.52
N GLU A 51 18.26 -2.99 -2.27
CA GLU A 51 18.53 -1.60 -1.92
C GLU A 51 19.82 -1.18 -2.64
N GLU A 52 19.69 -0.72 -3.90
CA GLU A 52 20.66 0.20 -4.47
C GLU A 52 20.46 1.52 -3.74
N GLU A 53 21.34 1.80 -2.78
CA GLU A 53 21.56 3.16 -2.33
C GLU A 53 21.66 4.06 -3.58
N ALA A 54 20.67 4.92 -3.76
CA ALA A 54 20.65 5.87 -4.85
C ALA A 54 22.01 6.60 -4.87
N PRO A 55 22.72 6.66 -6.00
CA PRO A 55 24.00 7.33 -6.05
C PRO A 55 23.75 8.78 -5.66
N VAL A 56 24.34 9.18 -4.53
CA VAL A 56 24.44 10.56 -4.09
C VAL A 56 24.87 11.36 -5.31
N THR A 57 24.02 12.28 -5.79
CA THR A 57 24.32 13.08 -6.99
C THR A 57 25.71 13.69 -6.80
N PRO A 58 26.71 13.36 -7.65
CA PRO A 58 28.01 13.95 -7.50
C PRO A 58 27.91 15.43 -7.91
N ALA A 59 28.67 16.26 -7.19
CA ALA A 59 29.07 17.58 -7.66
C ALA A 59 29.46 17.51 -9.15
N CYS A 60 29.15 18.55 -9.93
CA CYS A 60 29.38 18.55 -11.38
C CYS A 60 30.77 17.98 -11.74
N GLN A 61 30.76 16.92 -12.56
CA GLN A 61 31.96 16.16 -12.92
C GLN A 61 32.72 16.86 -14.04
N ILE A 62 34.04 16.66 -14.11
CA ILE A 62 34.91 17.32 -15.08
C ILE A 62 35.73 16.24 -15.80
N ALA A 63 35.73 16.29 -17.13
CA ALA A 63 36.50 15.41 -17.99
C ALA A 63 37.31 16.23 -18.99
N THR A 64 38.50 15.72 -19.32
CA THR A 64 39.35 16.26 -20.39
C THR A 64 38.94 15.74 -21.78
N THR A 65 38.10 14.71 -21.84
CA THR A 65 37.54 14.14 -23.07
C THR A 65 36.30 14.90 -23.54
N ASP A 66 36.01 14.82 -24.84
CA ASP A 66 34.81 15.45 -25.44
C ASP A 66 33.53 14.61 -25.28
N SER A 67 33.64 13.38 -24.77
CA SER A 67 32.51 12.47 -24.51
C SER A 67 32.69 11.72 -23.20
N ILE A 68 31.56 11.23 -22.67
CA ILE A 68 31.47 10.51 -21.39
C ILE A 68 30.87 9.13 -21.68
N GLN A 69 31.60 8.05 -21.41
CA GLN A 69 31.13 6.69 -21.69
C GLN A 69 29.92 6.35 -20.81
N GLY A 70 28.90 5.73 -21.41
CA GLY A 70 27.67 5.37 -20.70
C GLY A 70 26.76 6.56 -20.39
N TRP A 71 27.04 7.75 -20.93
CA TRP A 71 26.21 8.94 -20.79
C TRP A 71 25.93 9.59 -22.14
N THR A 72 24.73 10.14 -22.29
CA THR A 72 24.31 10.92 -23.46
C THR A 72 24.22 12.39 -23.10
N ILE A 73 24.95 13.25 -23.83
CA ILE A 73 24.84 14.71 -23.70
C ILE A 73 23.49 15.15 -24.27
N VAL A 74 22.64 15.75 -23.43
CA VAL A 74 21.29 16.21 -23.82
C VAL A 74 21.22 17.71 -24.06
N SER A 75 22.18 18.49 -23.57
CA SER A 75 22.28 19.91 -23.89
C SER A 75 23.66 20.49 -23.59
N TYR A 76 24.14 21.39 -24.45
CA TYR A 76 25.35 22.19 -24.22
C TYR A 76 24.98 23.52 -23.52
N LYS A 77 25.71 23.88 -22.47
CA LYS A 77 25.52 25.08 -21.63
C LYS A 77 26.61 26.16 -21.86
N GLY A 78 27.41 25.98 -22.91
CA GLY A 78 28.43 26.93 -23.35
C GLY A 78 29.77 26.76 -22.62
N LEU A 79 30.74 27.57 -23.05
CA LEU A 79 32.11 27.62 -22.52
C LEU A 79 32.12 28.16 -21.08
N VAL A 80 32.82 27.47 -20.18
CA VAL A 80 33.12 27.93 -18.82
C VAL A 80 34.63 28.07 -18.66
N THR A 81 35.06 29.05 -17.86
CA THR A 81 36.47 29.39 -17.66
C THR A 81 36.72 29.84 -16.22
N ALA A 82 37.85 29.46 -15.62
CA ALA A 82 38.30 30.00 -14.35
C ALA A 82 39.80 30.32 -14.41
N HIS A 83 40.20 31.38 -13.71
CA HIS A 83 41.58 31.88 -13.69
C HIS A 83 41.98 32.21 -12.26
N ILE A 84 43.07 31.63 -11.77
CA ILE A 84 43.62 31.89 -10.44
C ILE A 84 45.04 32.44 -10.59
N VAL A 85 45.35 33.54 -9.92
CA VAL A 85 46.67 34.20 -9.97
C VAL A 85 47.35 34.10 -8.61
N ALA A 86 48.52 33.47 -8.57
CA ALA A 86 49.36 33.35 -7.39
C ALA A 86 50.54 34.34 -7.43
N GLY A 87 50.64 35.18 -6.40
CA GLY A 87 51.67 36.22 -6.28
C GLY A 87 53.00 35.76 -5.69
N THR A 88 53.99 36.66 -5.70
CA THR A 88 55.37 36.42 -5.22
C THR A 88 55.49 35.91 -3.79
N GLY A 89 54.55 36.25 -2.90
CA GLY A 89 54.51 35.75 -1.51
C GLY A 89 54.09 34.28 -1.38
N PHE A 90 53.46 33.72 -2.43
CA PHE A 90 53.10 32.30 -2.47
C PHE A 90 54.34 31.42 -2.69
N PHE A 91 55.34 31.93 -3.43
CA PHE A 91 56.59 31.23 -3.73
C PHE A 91 57.82 31.78 -2.99
N SER A 92 57.71 32.83 -2.17
CA SER A 92 58.88 33.44 -1.51
C SER A 92 59.65 32.50 -0.56
N ASP A 93 58.96 31.50 0.00
CA ASP A 93 59.58 30.48 0.86
C ASP A 93 60.35 29.40 0.08
N PHE A 94 60.16 29.33 -1.25
CA PHE A 94 60.83 28.40 -2.17
C PHE A 94 62.32 28.72 -2.34
N THR A 95 62.66 30.02 -2.43
CA THR A 95 64.03 30.48 -2.71
C THR A 95 65.00 30.35 -1.53
N ALA A 96 64.50 30.20 -0.29
CA ALA A 96 65.36 30.14 0.89
C ALA A 96 65.88 28.72 1.25
N ARG A 97 65.38 27.66 0.61
CA ARG A 97 65.70 26.26 1.00
C ARG A 97 66.13 25.30 -0.13
N ILE A 98 66.16 25.73 -1.40
CA ILE A 98 66.50 24.84 -2.53
C ILE A 98 67.81 25.29 -3.19
N THR A 99 68.90 25.25 -2.43
CA THR A 99 70.25 25.32 -3.04
C THR A 99 70.85 23.95 -3.36
N ASP A 100 70.28 22.82 -2.95
CA ASP A 100 70.91 21.50 -3.18
C ASP A 100 69.93 20.34 -3.40
N VAL A 101 69.22 20.23 -4.53
CA VAL A 101 68.69 18.92 -5.01
C VAL A 101 68.52 18.89 -6.53
N PHE A 102 69.28 18.03 -7.21
CA PHE A 102 69.02 17.55 -8.58
C PHE A 102 67.65 16.87 -8.65
N GLY A 103 66.69 17.42 -9.41
CA GLY A 103 65.54 16.68 -9.96
C GLY A 103 64.57 16.00 -8.97
N GLY A 104 64.50 16.44 -7.71
CA GLY A 104 63.61 15.87 -6.69
C GLY A 104 62.24 16.56 -6.60
N ARG A 105 61.19 15.79 -6.27
CA ARG A 105 59.82 16.31 -6.01
C ARG A 105 59.83 17.26 -4.81
N SER A 106 59.68 18.56 -5.04
CA SER A 106 59.46 19.53 -3.95
C SER A 106 58.03 19.39 -3.45
N GLN A 107 57.85 18.76 -2.29
CA GLN A 107 56.54 18.49 -1.70
C GLN A 107 55.74 19.78 -1.46
N THR A 108 56.41 20.84 -1.03
CA THR A 108 55.79 22.16 -0.78
C THR A 108 55.34 22.83 -2.08
N TYR A 109 56.16 22.79 -3.13
CA TYR A 109 55.81 23.34 -4.44
C TYR A 109 54.62 22.59 -5.08
N GLN A 110 54.61 21.26 -4.95
CA GLN A 110 53.51 20.41 -5.43
C GLN A 110 52.20 20.69 -4.68
N GLN A 111 52.25 20.89 -3.36
CA GLN A 111 51.07 21.22 -2.55
C GLN A 111 50.47 22.58 -2.95
N GLN A 112 51.34 23.55 -3.21
CA GLN A 112 50.96 24.90 -3.63
C GLN A 112 50.28 24.92 -5.00
N LEU A 113 50.85 24.22 -6.00
CA LEU A 113 50.21 24.08 -7.30
C LEU A 113 48.88 23.32 -7.22
N ALA A 114 48.83 22.23 -6.45
CA ALA A 114 47.59 21.46 -6.25
C ALA A 114 46.48 22.30 -5.59
N ALA A 115 46.82 23.22 -4.68
CA ALA A 115 45.85 24.13 -4.07
C ALA A 115 45.25 25.10 -5.10
N ILE A 116 46.09 25.68 -5.97
CA ILE A 116 45.63 26.58 -7.04
C ILE A 116 44.77 25.82 -8.07
N GLU A 117 45.19 24.63 -8.48
CA GLU A 117 44.43 23.77 -9.38
C GLU A 117 43.05 23.41 -8.80
N TYR A 118 43.01 23.08 -7.50
CA TYR A 118 41.76 22.74 -6.81
C TYR A 118 40.79 23.92 -6.79
N GLU A 119 41.28 25.12 -6.47
CA GLU A 119 40.48 26.35 -6.47
C GLU A 119 39.95 26.67 -7.87
N ALA A 120 40.79 26.56 -8.90
CA ALA A 120 40.38 26.78 -10.29
C ALA A 120 39.31 25.77 -10.75
N ILE A 121 39.47 24.49 -10.39
CA ILE A 121 38.50 23.42 -10.68
C ILE A 121 37.15 23.69 -9.99
N ASP A 122 37.17 24.17 -8.75
CA ASP A 122 35.94 24.41 -8.00
C ASP A 122 35.17 25.64 -8.52
N GLU A 123 35.88 26.69 -8.91
CA GLU A 123 35.29 27.85 -9.59
C GLU A 123 34.68 27.46 -10.95
N LEU A 124 35.38 26.65 -11.75
CA LEU A 124 34.87 26.13 -13.01
C LEU A 124 33.58 25.30 -12.82
N ARG A 125 33.57 24.45 -11.78
CA ARG A 125 32.42 23.62 -11.41
C ARG A 125 31.24 24.49 -11.01
N SER A 126 31.47 25.50 -10.18
CA SER A 126 30.44 26.44 -9.72
C SER A 126 29.81 27.19 -10.89
N GLN A 127 30.62 27.66 -11.85
CA GLN A 127 30.11 28.28 -13.07
C GLN A 127 29.28 27.30 -13.92
N ALA A 128 29.73 26.06 -14.10
CA ALA A 128 28.97 25.05 -14.84
C ALA A 128 27.61 24.75 -14.18
N MET A 129 27.61 24.56 -12.86
CA MET A 129 26.40 24.29 -12.08
C MET A 129 25.41 25.45 -12.13
N SER A 130 25.89 26.71 -12.05
CA SER A 130 25.03 27.90 -12.18
C SER A 130 24.26 27.97 -13.51
N ARG A 131 24.76 27.28 -14.55
CA ARG A 131 24.15 27.17 -15.89
C ARG A 131 23.31 25.90 -16.07
N GLY A 132 23.11 25.12 -15.01
CA GLY A 132 22.35 23.87 -15.02
C GLY A 132 23.06 22.72 -15.73
N ALA A 133 24.40 22.74 -15.77
CA ALA A 133 25.22 21.62 -16.20
C ALA A 133 25.51 20.67 -15.04
N ASN A 134 25.69 19.39 -15.36
CA ASN A 134 26.19 18.37 -14.42
C ASN A 134 27.55 17.79 -14.85
N TRP A 135 28.08 18.22 -15.99
CA TRP A 135 29.39 17.85 -16.51
C TRP A 135 30.10 19.05 -17.15
N VAL A 136 31.43 19.06 -17.11
CA VAL A 136 32.30 19.87 -17.96
C VAL A 136 33.19 18.93 -18.77
N ILE A 137 33.14 19.03 -20.10
CA ILE A 137 33.90 18.18 -21.03
C ILE A 137 34.92 19.00 -21.82
N GLY A 138 35.90 18.32 -22.43
CA GLY A 138 36.94 18.96 -23.22
C GLY A 138 37.80 19.92 -22.40
N THR A 139 37.99 19.62 -21.12
CA THR A 139 38.65 20.53 -20.18
C THR A 139 40.15 20.62 -20.44
N ARG A 140 40.72 21.82 -20.40
CA ARG A 140 42.16 22.10 -20.49
C ARG A 140 42.60 23.02 -19.35
N ILE A 141 43.79 22.75 -18.81
CA ILE A 141 44.44 23.56 -17.78
C ILE A 141 45.77 24.05 -18.34
N ASP A 142 45.97 25.36 -18.32
CA ASP A 142 47.17 26.04 -18.80
C ASP A 142 47.82 26.81 -17.64
N PHE A 143 49.16 26.79 -17.58
CA PHE A 143 49.96 27.51 -16.59
C PHE A 143 50.78 28.59 -17.31
N ASP A 144 50.52 29.84 -16.96
CA ASP A 144 51.22 30.99 -17.53
C ASP A 144 52.03 31.72 -16.47
N GLU A 145 53.26 32.13 -16.82
CA GLU A 145 54.05 33.05 -15.99
C GLU A 145 53.80 34.48 -16.45
N ILE A 146 53.38 35.33 -15.51
CA ILE A 146 53.22 36.77 -15.72
C ILE A 146 54.32 37.47 -14.92
N SER A 147 55.35 37.95 -15.62
CA SER A 147 56.50 38.64 -15.02
C SER A 147 56.51 40.15 -15.35
N GLY A 148 56.72 40.98 -14.31
CA GLY A 148 56.77 42.44 -14.48
C GLY A 148 57.20 43.18 -13.21
N LYS A 149 58.00 44.25 -13.36
CA LYS A 149 58.50 45.11 -12.26
C LYS A 149 59.13 44.35 -11.08
N GLY A 150 59.86 43.26 -11.36
CA GLY A 150 60.54 42.45 -10.33
C GLY A 150 59.63 41.48 -9.55
N MET A 151 58.37 41.33 -9.96
CA MET A 151 57.43 40.35 -9.41
C MET A 151 57.19 39.22 -10.42
N GLN A 152 57.27 37.97 -9.96
CA GLN A 152 56.88 36.78 -10.70
C GLN A 152 55.52 36.32 -10.17
N MET A 153 54.53 36.20 -11.06
CA MET A 153 53.20 35.67 -10.75
C MET A 153 52.92 34.48 -11.64
N PHE A 154 52.20 33.49 -11.11
CA PHE A 154 51.71 32.36 -11.88
C PHE A 154 50.21 32.45 -12.04
N MET A 155 49.72 32.23 -13.25
CA MET A 155 48.30 32.16 -13.56
C MET A 155 47.95 30.73 -13.99
N VAL A 156 46.92 30.17 -13.37
CA VAL A 156 46.32 28.91 -13.78
C VAL A 156 45.00 29.21 -14.45
N SER A 157 44.89 28.86 -15.72
CA SER A 157 43.70 29.04 -16.54
C SER A 157 43.09 27.67 -16.84
N ILE A 158 41.83 27.47 -16.48
CA ILE A 158 41.08 26.27 -16.81
C ILE A 158 39.86 26.62 -17.65
N GLN A 159 39.62 25.88 -18.72
CA GLN A 159 38.49 26.09 -19.62
C GLN A 159 37.88 24.76 -20.05
N GLY A 160 36.57 24.75 -20.32
CA GLY A 160 35.86 23.56 -20.80
C GLY A 160 34.43 23.87 -21.23
N THR A 161 33.73 22.87 -21.76
CA THR A 161 32.33 23.03 -22.19
C THR A 161 31.39 22.46 -21.14
N ALA A 162 30.57 23.31 -20.55
CA ALA A 162 29.55 22.88 -19.60
C ALA A 162 28.41 22.16 -20.36
N VAL A 163 28.03 20.97 -19.91
CA VAL A 163 26.99 20.14 -20.54
C VAL A 163 26.06 19.52 -19.52
N ARG A 164 24.83 19.24 -19.94
CA ARG A 164 23.92 18.34 -19.23
C ARG A 164 23.95 16.98 -19.89
N ALA A 165 24.25 15.93 -19.15
CA ALA A 165 24.24 14.55 -19.60
C ALA A 165 23.34 13.67 -18.72
N ILE A 166 22.78 12.61 -19.29
CA ILE A 166 22.01 11.56 -18.59
C ILE A 166 22.62 10.19 -18.89
N PRO A 167 22.46 9.16 -18.04
CA PRO A 167 22.90 7.81 -18.36
C PRO A 167 22.32 7.35 -19.70
N ALA A 168 23.18 6.83 -20.57
CA ALA A 168 22.76 6.28 -21.84
C ALA A 168 21.93 5.01 -21.58
N PRO A 169 20.80 4.80 -22.28
CA PRO A 169 20.10 3.52 -22.24
C PRO A 169 21.08 2.41 -22.62
N VAL A 170 21.10 1.33 -21.86
CA VAL A 170 21.91 0.15 -22.20
C VAL A 170 21.41 -0.36 -23.55
N ALA A 171 22.22 -0.20 -24.59
CA ALA A 171 21.99 -0.87 -25.86
C ALA A 171 22.19 -2.37 -25.63
N VAL A 172 21.09 -3.12 -25.63
CA VAL A 172 21.13 -4.57 -25.49
C VAL A 172 21.50 -5.15 -26.86
N ASP A 173 22.78 -5.11 -27.20
CA ASP A 173 23.32 -5.81 -28.37
C ASP A 173 23.38 -7.32 -28.09
N GLY A 174 22.20 -7.95 -28.04
CA GLY A 174 22.02 -9.40 -28.03
C GLY A 174 21.17 -9.81 -29.24
N PRO A 175 21.28 -11.06 -29.73
CA PRO A 175 20.33 -11.55 -30.73
C PRO A 175 18.92 -11.38 -30.16
N GLU A 176 18.00 -10.76 -30.91
CA GLU A 176 16.57 -10.73 -30.57
C GLU A 176 16.13 -12.18 -30.36
N ILE A 177 16.00 -12.62 -29.10
CA ILE A 177 15.36 -13.89 -28.79
C ILE A 177 13.88 -13.60 -29.00
N PRO A 178 13.23 -14.15 -30.05
CA PRO A 178 11.83 -13.88 -30.28
C PRO A 178 11.05 -14.33 -29.04
N LEU A 179 10.12 -13.49 -28.58
CA LEU A 179 9.28 -13.80 -27.44
C LEU A 179 8.54 -15.13 -27.71
N ARG A 180 8.86 -16.16 -26.93
CA ARG A 180 8.22 -17.48 -27.02
C ARG A 180 7.23 -17.64 -25.89
N VAL A 181 5.96 -17.80 -26.21
CA VAL A 181 4.91 -18.14 -25.24
C VAL A 181 4.66 -19.64 -25.31
N PRO A 182 4.88 -20.41 -24.23
CA PRO A 182 4.55 -21.83 -24.23
C PRO A 182 3.06 -22.05 -24.52
N GLY A 183 2.73 -23.02 -25.37
CA GLY A 183 1.33 -23.33 -25.68
C GLY A 183 0.49 -23.71 -24.46
N THR A 184 1.12 -24.17 -23.37
CA THR A 184 0.47 -24.40 -22.06
C THR A 184 -0.06 -23.11 -21.46
N VAL A 185 0.72 -22.02 -21.48
CA VAL A 185 0.31 -20.70 -20.98
C VAL A 185 -0.88 -20.18 -21.79
N VAL A 186 -0.83 -20.31 -23.12
CA VAL A 186 -1.95 -19.91 -24.00
C VAL A 186 -3.22 -20.70 -23.67
N ARG A 187 -3.13 -22.04 -23.52
CA ARG A 187 -4.28 -22.88 -23.17
C ARG A 187 -4.85 -22.56 -21.79
N GLU A 188 -4.00 -22.36 -20.80
CA GLU A 188 -4.41 -21.96 -19.45
C GLU A 188 -5.15 -20.62 -19.49
N GLN A 189 -4.59 -19.62 -20.19
CA GLN A 189 -5.20 -18.30 -20.32
C GLN A 189 -6.56 -18.36 -21.03
N ILE A 190 -6.69 -19.14 -22.11
CA ILE A 190 -7.97 -19.37 -22.79
C ILE A 190 -9.02 -19.97 -21.83
N ARG A 191 -8.63 -20.94 -20.99
CA ARG A 191 -9.54 -21.54 -20.00
C ARG A 191 -9.97 -20.52 -18.95
N LYS A 192 -9.04 -19.72 -18.41
CA LYS A 192 -9.33 -18.63 -17.46
C LYS A 192 -10.33 -17.65 -18.05
N ASP A 193 -10.08 -17.17 -19.27
CA ASP A 193 -10.95 -16.19 -19.95
C ASP A 193 -12.30 -16.78 -20.37
N GLY A 194 -12.36 -18.09 -20.63
CA GLY A 194 -13.60 -18.83 -20.84
C GLY A 194 -14.51 -18.83 -19.61
N ILE A 195 -13.94 -19.07 -18.41
CA ILE A 195 -14.70 -19.05 -17.15
C ILE A 195 -15.09 -17.62 -16.79
N ARG A 196 -14.15 -16.67 -16.87
CA ARG A 196 -14.40 -15.25 -16.56
C ARG A 196 -15.60 -14.68 -17.32
N ARG A 197 -15.69 -14.94 -18.62
CA ARG A 197 -16.83 -14.50 -19.46
C ARG A 197 -18.18 -15.09 -19.04
N ARG A 198 -18.17 -16.26 -18.40
CA ARG A 198 -19.39 -16.97 -17.96
C ARG A 198 -19.76 -16.66 -16.52
N LEU A 199 -18.87 -16.06 -15.71
CA LEU A 199 -19.11 -15.78 -14.30
C LEU A 199 -20.45 -15.09 -14.02
N PRO A 200 -20.86 -14.02 -14.73
CA PRO A 200 -22.14 -13.37 -14.45
C PRO A 200 -23.36 -14.29 -14.66
N ALA A 201 -23.32 -15.12 -15.70
CA ALA A 201 -24.39 -16.08 -15.97
C ALA A 201 -24.42 -17.22 -14.94
N LEU A 202 -23.24 -17.70 -14.52
CA LEU A 202 -23.12 -18.71 -13.46
C LEU A 202 -23.65 -18.15 -12.13
N GLU A 203 -23.30 -16.91 -11.79
CA GLU A 203 -23.83 -16.21 -10.63
C GLU A 203 -25.36 -16.04 -10.67
N ALA A 204 -25.97 -15.93 -11.84
CA ALA A 204 -27.44 -15.92 -11.95
C ALA A 204 -28.07 -17.31 -11.72
N SER A 205 -27.28 -18.39 -11.76
CA SER A 205 -27.75 -19.79 -11.71
C SER A 205 -26.96 -20.64 -10.70
N VAL A 206 -26.74 -20.10 -9.50
CA VAL A 206 -25.95 -20.73 -8.41
C VAL A 206 -26.41 -22.15 -8.04
N ASN A 207 -27.70 -22.45 -8.17
CA ASN A 207 -28.26 -23.77 -7.83
C ASN A 207 -28.08 -24.82 -8.95
N SER A 208 -27.36 -24.50 -10.02
CA SER A 208 -27.17 -25.41 -11.17
C SER A 208 -25.78 -25.25 -11.79
N ILE A 209 -24.76 -25.04 -10.95
CA ILE A 209 -23.38 -24.92 -11.38
C ILE A 209 -22.81 -26.30 -11.72
N PRO A 210 -22.32 -26.51 -12.96
CA PRO A 210 -21.65 -27.77 -13.31
C PRO A 210 -20.38 -27.99 -12.48
N GLU A 211 -20.14 -29.23 -12.03
CA GLU A 211 -18.98 -29.56 -11.19
C GLU A 211 -17.65 -29.24 -11.91
N GLU A 212 -17.59 -29.45 -13.23
CA GLU A 212 -16.39 -29.22 -14.04
C GLU A 212 -15.94 -27.76 -14.03
N VAL A 213 -16.89 -26.83 -13.82
CA VAL A 213 -16.60 -25.39 -13.68
C VAL A 213 -15.88 -25.13 -12.36
N LEU A 214 -16.35 -25.72 -11.25
CA LEU A 214 -15.70 -25.55 -9.95
C LEU A 214 -14.37 -26.29 -9.88
N GLU A 215 -14.26 -27.47 -10.50
CA GLU A 215 -12.98 -28.18 -10.65
C GLU A 215 -11.97 -27.32 -11.42
N SER A 216 -12.40 -26.68 -12.51
CA SER A 216 -11.54 -25.75 -13.25
C SER A 216 -11.18 -24.50 -12.45
N ILE A 217 -12.09 -23.97 -11.61
CA ILE A 217 -11.79 -22.83 -10.72
C ILE A 217 -10.73 -23.22 -9.69
N CYS A 218 -10.82 -24.42 -9.09
CA CYS A 218 -9.80 -24.95 -8.19
C CYS A 218 -8.45 -25.10 -8.90
N GLU A 219 -8.44 -25.71 -10.09
CA GLU A 219 -7.22 -25.95 -10.87
C GLU A 219 -6.52 -24.63 -11.25
N LEU A 220 -7.30 -23.65 -11.73
CA LEU A 220 -6.79 -22.38 -12.26
C LEU A 220 -6.61 -21.29 -11.18
N ARG A 221 -7.07 -21.55 -9.95
CA ARG A 221 -7.05 -20.64 -8.79
C ARG A 221 -7.54 -19.23 -9.13
N LEU A 222 -8.75 -19.14 -9.67
CA LEU A 222 -9.32 -17.89 -10.17
C LEU A 222 -9.87 -17.00 -9.02
N PRO A 223 -9.20 -15.89 -8.65
CA PRO A 223 -9.68 -15.02 -7.56
C PRO A 223 -11.01 -14.34 -7.90
N GLU A 224 -11.29 -14.06 -9.17
CA GLU A 224 -12.53 -13.41 -9.61
C GLU A 224 -13.75 -14.31 -9.45
N ALA A 225 -13.55 -15.63 -9.30
CA ALA A 225 -14.62 -16.60 -9.07
C ALA A 225 -15.00 -16.75 -7.59
N VAL A 226 -14.27 -16.10 -6.67
CA VAL A 226 -14.51 -16.21 -5.23
C VAL A 226 -15.95 -15.85 -4.82
N PRO A 227 -16.58 -14.76 -5.31
CA PRO A 227 -17.97 -14.45 -4.99
C PRO A 227 -18.95 -15.57 -5.38
N LEU A 228 -18.77 -16.16 -6.57
CA LEU A 228 -19.54 -17.33 -7.00
C LEU A 228 -19.34 -18.51 -6.04
N CYS A 229 -18.11 -18.83 -5.68
CA CYS A 229 -17.81 -19.93 -4.76
C CYS A 229 -18.41 -19.71 -3.36
N VAL A 230 -18.41 -18.48 -2.83
CA VAL A 230 -19.10 -18.14 -1.58
C VAL A 230 -20.60 -18.43 -1.69
N ARG A 231 -21.23 -17.96 -2.78
CA ARG A 231 -22.67 -18.17 -3.00
C ARG A 231 -23.04 -19.64 -3.15
N VAL A 232 -22.22 -20.42 -3.84
CA VAL A 232 -22.40 -21.88 -3.95
C VAL A 232 -22.18 -22.57 -2.60
N ALA A 233 -21.15 -22.19 -1.84
CA ALA A 233 -20.87 -22.81 -0.55
C ALA A 233 -21.99 -22.56 0.48
N LEU A 234 -22.73 -21.47 0.33
CA LEU A 234 -23.81 -21.02 1.22
C LEU A 234 -25.21 -21.16 0.62
N SER A 235 -25.34 -21.79 -0.55
CA SER A 235 -26.65 -22.09 -1.13
C SER A 235 -27.39 -23.12 -0.26
N ASP A 236 -28.72 -23.16 -0.41
CA ASP A 236 -29.57 -24.13 0.27
C ASP A 236 -29.09 -25.58 0.03
N ASP A 237 -29.05 -26.38 1.09
CA ASP A 237 -28.64 -27.80 1.04
C ASP A 237 -29.64 -28.64 0.24
N GLU A 238 -30.92 -28.25 0.18
CA GLU A 238 -31.94 -28.96 -0.60
C GLU A 238 -31.81 -28.70 -2.10
N LEU A 239 -31.23 -27.56 -2.47
CA LEU A 239 -31.15 -27.10 -3.86
C LEU A 239 -29.80 -27.40 -4.52
N GLN A 240 -28.79 -27.80 -3.76
CA GLN A 240 -27.43 -27.94 -4.27
C GLN A 240 -26.80 -29.29 -3.94
N ASN A 241 -26.14 -29.88 -4.94
CA ASN A 241 -25.37 -31.10 -4.79
C ASN A 241 -24.24 -30.93 -3.73
N PRO A 242 -24.12 -31.83 -2.74
CA PRO A 242 -23.08 -31.77 -1.71
C PRO A 242 -21.64 -31.67 -2.25
N ARG A 243 -21.33 -32.36 -3.35
CA ARG A 243 -20.01 -32.33 -4.00
C ARG A 243 -19.73 -30.95 -4.59
N THR A 244 -20.71 -30.30 -5.19
CA THR A 244 -20.61 -28.92 -5.69
C THR A 244 -20.28 -27.95 -4.56
N LYS A 245 -20.93 -28.07 -3.39
CA LYS A 245 -20.59 -27.27 -2.20
C LYS A 245 -19.18 -27.57 -1.69
N GLN A 246 -18.76 -28.84 -1.71
CA GLN A 246 -17.41 -29.23 -1.30
C GLN A 246 -16.33 -28.63 -2.22
N LEU A 247 -16.53 -28.69 -3.53
CA LEU A 247 -15.63 -28.08 -4.53
C LEU A 247 -15.55 -26.56 -4.35
N ALA A 248 -16.69 -25.89 -4.11
CA ALA A 248 -16.69 -24.45 -3.82
C ALA A 248 -15.92 -24.12 -2.54
N LYS A 249 -16.10 -24.88 -1.45
CA LYS A 249 -15.31 -24.71 -0.22
C LYS A 249 -13.82 -24.97 -0.46
N GLN A 250 -13.47 -25.94 -1.29
CA GLN A 250 -12.08 -26.19 -1.68
C GLN A 250 -11.48 -25.02 -2.47
N ALA A 251 -12.21 -24.48 -3.44
CA ALA A 251 -11.79 -23.30 -4.19
C ALA A 251 -11.53 -22.11 -3.26
N LEU A 252 -12.41 -21.88 -2.28
CA LEU A 252 -12.25 -20.80 -1.29
C LEU A 252 -10.98 -20.98 -0.45
N ARG A 253 -10.67 -22.20 0.01
CA ARG A 253 -9.42 -22.48 0.76
C ARG A 253 -8.15 -22.21 -0.05
N GLN A 254 -8.21 -22.36 -1.37
CA GLN A 254 -7.09 -22.11 -2.28
C GLN A 254 -7.02 -20.65 -2.76
N SER A 255 -8.06 -19.85 -2.49
CA SER A 255 -8.15 -18.46 -2.91
C SER A 255 -7.45 -17.50 -1.94
N PRO A 256 -7.10 -16.27 -2.39
CA PRO A 256 -6.62 -15.24 -1.47
C PRO A 256 -7.65 -14.98 -0.36
N ARG A 257 -7.22 -15.08 0.91
CA ARG A 257 -8.10 -14.88 2.08
C ARG A 257 -8.84 -13.55 2.04
N GLN A 258 -8.18 -12.49 1.56
CA GLN A 258 -8.80 -11.17 1.42
C GLN A 258 -10.03 -11.19 0.50
N ALA A 259 -9.94 -11.86 -0.66
CA ALA A 259 -11.07 -11.94 -1.59
C ALA A 259 -12.26 -12.71 -0.98
N ALA A 260 -11.99 -13.80 -0.26
CA ALA A 260 -13.03 -14.58 0.42
C ALA A 260 -13.68 -13.77 1.55
N ARG A 261 -12.86 -13.04 2.32
CA ARG A 261 -13.30 -12.13 3.37
C ARG A 261 -14.22 -11.05 2.80
N ASP A 262 -13.78 -10.32 1.78
CA ASP A 262 -14.54 -9.23 1.16
C ASP A 262 -15.88 -9.71 0.62
N ALA A 263 -15.90 -10.89 -0.04
CA ALA A 263 -17.11 -11.48 -0.57
C ALA A 263 -18.11 -11.87 0.54
N ILE A 264 -17.64 -12.50 1.63
CA ILE A 264 -18.51 -12.89 2.75
C ILE A 264 -18.97 -11.65 3.53
N HIS A 265 -18.11 -10.66 3.75
CA HIS A 265 -18.47 -9.39 4.40
C HIS A 265 -19.55 -8.65 3.61
N ALA A 266 -19.37 -8.50 2.29
CA ALA A 266 -20.36 -7.85 1.43
C ALA A 266 -21.72 -8.56 1.49
N MET A 267 -21.72 -9.89 1.55
CA MET A 267 -22.93 -10.70 1.67
C MET A 267 -23.59 -10.55 3.06
N LEU A 268 -22.83 -10.62 4.16
CA LEU A 268 -23.36 -10.47 5.52
C LEU A 268 -23.91 -9.06 5.77
N LEU A 269 -23.29 -8.02 5.21
CA LEU A 269 -23.81 -6.66 5.23
C LEU A 269 -25.14 -6.52 4.48
N GLN A 270 -25.42 -7.36 3.49
CA GLN A 270 -26.72 -7.38 2.81
C GLN A 270 -27.75 -8.24 3.56
N ASN A 271 -27.31 -9.38 4.09
CA ASN A 271 -28.15 -10.31 4.83
C ASN A 271 -27.33 -11.03 5.94
N PRO A 272 -27.45 -10.62 7.21
CA PRO A 272 -26.72 -11.24 8.31
C PRO A 272 -27.19 -12.68 8.61
N GLN A 273 -28.40 -13.05 8.18
CA GLN A 273 -29.03 -14.35 8.50
C GLN A 273 -28.64 -15.49 7.56
N VAL A 274 -27.59 -15.33 6.75
CA VAL A 274 -27.18 -16.39 5.83
C VAL A 274 -26.69 -17.61 6.61
N ILE A 275 -27.45 -18.69 6.52
CA ILE A 275 -27.17 -19.96 7.19
C ILE A 275 -25.80 -20.48 6.74
N GLY A 276 -24.99 -20.92 7.70
CA GLY A 276 -23.66 -21.47 7.45
C GLY A 276 -22.56 -20.42 7.18
N ALA A 277 -22.90 -19.13 7.03
CA ALA A 277 -21.91 -18.09 6.78
C ALA A 277 -20.88 -17.97 7.92
N ASN A 278 -21.34 -18.00 9.18
CA ASN A 278 -20.46 -17.96 10.36
C ASN A 278 -19.52 -19.17 10.41
N THR A 279 -20.02 -20.36 10.07
CA THR A 279 -19.20 -21.59 10.01
C THR A 279 -18.17 -21.49 8.90
N LEU A 280 -18.55 -21.07 7.70
CA LEU A 280 -17.63 -20.90 6.58
C LEU A 280 -16.55 -19.85 6.89
N TYR A 281 -16.95 -18.73 7.49
CA TYR A 281 -16.04 -17.64 7.87
C TYR A 281 -14.99 -18.10 8.88
N ARG A 282 -15.40 -18.92 9.86
CA ARG A 282 -14.51 -19.54 10.84
C ARG A 282 -13.59 -20.58 10.21
N ASP A 283 -14.12 -21.48 9.39
CA ASP A 283 -13.38 -22.58 8.75
C ASP A 283 -12.29 -22.05 7.79
N LEU A 284 -12.45 -20.83 7.29
CA LEU A 284 -11.49 -20.13 6.43
C LEU A 284 -10.57 -19.14 7.21
N GLU A 285 -10.74 -19.04 8.53
CA GLU A 285 -9.95 -18.19 9.44
C GLU A 285 -9.88 -16.71 9.00
N LEU A 286 -11.05 -16.15 8.67
CA LEU A 286 -11.15 -14.86 7.98
C LEU A 286 -11.28 -13.64 8.89
N LEU A 287 -11.25 -13.79 10.23
CA LEU A 287 -11.46 -12.66 11.14
C LEU A 287 -10.47 -11.52 10.86
N ASP A 288 -11.02 -10.33 10.68
CA ASP A 288 -10.29 -9.07 10.54
C ASP A 288 -10.76 -8.10 11.62
N VAL A 289 -9.94 -7.94 12.66
CA VAL A 289 -10.27 -7.10 13.82
C VAL A 289 -10.34 -5.61 13.47
N ARG A 290 -9.64 -5.14 12.42
CA ARG A 290 -9.72 -3.74 11.97
C ARG A 290 -11.05 -3.48 11.29
N TRP A 291 -11.47 -4.39 10.41
CA TRP A 291 -12.79 -4.30 9.78
C TRP A 291 -13.91 -4.36 10.81
N VAL A 292 -13.81 -5.28 11.79
CA VAL A 292 -14.78 -5.36 12.89
C VAL A 292 -14.85 -4.03 13.65
N LEU A 293 -13.70 -3.45 14.02
CA LEU A 293 -13.67 -2.17 14.75
C LEU A 293 -14.38 -1.07 13.96
N GLN A 294 -14.10 -0.99 12.66
CA GLN A 294 -14.76 -0.04 11.77
C GLN A 294 -16.28 -0.21 11.76
N GLN A 295 -16.79 -1.45 11.73
CA GLN A 295 -18.23 -1.68 11.78
C GLN A 295 -18.83 -1.35 13.14
N ILE A 296 -18.15 -1.69 14.24
CA ILE A 296 -18.60 -1.43 15.62
C ILE A 296 -18.66 0.07 15.94
N GLU A 297 -17.67 0.85 15.48
CA GLU A 297 -17.64 2.31 15.67
C GLU A 297 -18.53 3.07 14.67
N GLY A 298 -18.95 2.39 13.60
CA GLY A 298 -19.84 2.94 12.58
C GLY A 298 -21.19 3.40 13.15
N PRO A 299 -21.83 4.42 12.53
CA PRO A 299 -23.11 4.95 13.01
C PRO A 299 -24.29 4.00 12.76
N ASP A 300 -24.17 3.12 11.75
CA ASP A 300 -25.24 2.23 11.32
C ASP A 300 -25.39 1.01 12.25
N LYS A 301 -26.60 0.85 12.81
CA LYS A 301 -26.89 -0.24 13.77
C LYS A 301 -26.69 -1.63 13.13
N HIS A 302 -27.10 -1.78 11.87
CA HIS A 302 -27.02 -3.06 11.17
C HIS A 302 -25.57 -3.46 10.90
N CYS A 303 -24.71 -2.53 10.48
CA CYS A 303 -23.27 -2.77 10.39
C CYS A 303 -22.66 -3.20 11.73
N ARG A 304 -23.03 -2.52 12.84
CA ARG A 304 -22.55 -2.91 14.18
C ARG A 304 -22.93 -4.36 14.51
N GLU A 305 -24.18 -4.74 14.28
CA GLU A 305 -24.67 -6.10 14.50
C GLU A 305 -23.88 -7.13 13.67
N VAL A 306 -23.63 -6.86 12.39
CA VAL A 306 -22.80 -7.72 11.52
C VAL A 306 -21.36 -7.82 12.05
N GLY A 307 -20.77 -6.70 12.47
CA GLY A 307 -19.44 -6.68 13.08
C GLY A 307 -19.38 -7.55 14.35
N LEU A 308 -20.40 -7.46 15.21
CA LEU A 308 -20.51 -8.28 16.41
C LEU A 308 -20.69 -9.78 16.09
N GLN A 309 -21.51 -10.11 15.08
CA GLN A 309 -21.68 -11.49 14.61
C GLN A 309 -20.36 -12.09 14.13
N VAL A 310 -19.62 -11.37 13.28
CA VAL A 310 -18.31 -11.79 12.77
C VAL A 310 -17.32 -11.96 13.92
N LEU A 311 -17.25 -11.02 14.85
CA LEU A 311 -16.38 -11.10 16.03
C LEU A 311 -16.71 -12.30 16.93
N SER A 312 -18.00 -12.63 17.09
CA SER A 312 -18.45 -13.71 17.98
C SER A 312 -18.12 -15.11 17.44
N HIS A 313 -17.94 -15.26 16.13
CA HIS A 313 -17.78 -16.57 15.48
C HIS A 313 -16.47 -16.74 14.71
N GLY A 314 -15.81 -15.64 14.36
CA GLY A 314 -14.61 -15.64 13.55
C GLY A 314 -13.36 -16.08 14.32
N VAL A 315 -12.42 -16.62 13.58
CA VAL A 315 -11.05 -16.90 14.03
C VAL A 315 -10.11 -16.20 13.06
N ALA A 316 -9.07 -15.54 13.57
CA ALA A 316 -8.04 -14.94 12.73
C ALA A 316 -6.97 -15.98 12.45
N ALA A 317 -6.51 -16.08 11.19
CA ALA A 317 -5.42 -16.98 10.83
C ALA A 317 -4.13 -16.65 11.60
N THR A 318 -3.85 -15.36 11.79
CA THR A 318 -2.68 -14.84 12.50
C THR A 318 -3.01 -13.53 13.21
N TYR A 319 -2.24 -13.21 14.25
CA TYR A 319 -2.22 -11.89 14.90
C TYR A 319 -0.80 -11.34 14.86
N THR A 320 -0.70 -10.02 14.78
CA THR A 320 0.53 -9.23 14.83
C THR A 320 0.52 -8.32 16.05
N GLU A 321 1.68 -7.79 16.45
CA GLU A 321 1.77 -6.80 17.54
C GLU A 321 0.91 -5.56 17.26
N GLN A 322 0.79 -5.17 15.98
CA GLN A 322 -0.03 -4.05 15.53
C GLN A 322 -1.55 -4.26 15.76
N ASP A 323 -2.00 -5.48 16.03
CA ASP A 323 -3.41 -5.77 16.30
C ASP A 323 -3.79 -5.49 17.76
N ILE A 324 -2.82 -5.45 18.68
CA ILE A 324 -3.05 -5.16 20.11
C ILE A 324 -3.80 -3.84 20.32
N PRO A 325 -3.37 -2.68 19.78
CA PRO A 325 -4.11 -1.43 19.94
C PRO A 325 -5.53 -1.47 19.34
N VAL A 326 -5.71 -2.21 18.23
CA VAL A 326 -7.03 -2.39 17.59
C VAL A 326 -7.97 -3.19 18.49
N ILE A 327 -7.46 -4.27 19.09
CA ILE A 327 -8.24 -5.13 19.99
C ILE A 327 -8.58 -4.40 21.31
N ARG A 328 -7.67 -3.55 21.83
CA ARG A 328 -8.01 -2.65 22.95
C ARG A 328 -9.14 -1.70 22.59
N ALA A 329 -9.06 -1.07 21.41
CA ALA A 329 -10.12 -0.17 20.95
C ALA A 329 -11.45 -0.90 20.80
N LEU A 330 -11.45 -2.14 20.28
CA LEU A 330 -12.64 -3.00 20.21
C LEU A 330 -13.25 -3.25 21.60
N ARG A 331 -12.43 -3.65 22.57
CA ARG A 331 -12.87 -3.88 23.96
C ARG A 331 -13.61 -2.66 24.51
N ASP A 332 -13.06 -1.48 24.29
CA ASP A 332 -13.63 -0.24 24.80
C ASP A 332 -14.86 0.21 23.99
N ALA A 333 -14.91 -0.09 22.69
CA ALA A 333 -16.00 0.29 21.80
C ALA A 333 -17.27 -0.56 21.97
N LEU A 334 -17.14 -1.86 22.24
CA LEU A 334 -18.27 -2.79 22.33
C LEU A 334 -19.38 -2.34 23.32
N PRO A 335 -19.09 -1.96 24.58
CA PRO A 335 -20.13 -1.49 25.50
C PRO A 335 -20.78 -0.17 25.05
N ARG A 336 -20.06 0.69 24.34
CA ARG A 336 -20.59 1.96 23.81
C ARG A 336 -21.49 1.73 22.59
N ALA A 337 -21.12 0.78 21.74
CA ALA A 337 -21.84 0.39 20.53
C ALA A 337 -23.18 -0.30 20.84
N PHE A 338 -23.23 -1.04 21.95
CA PHE A 338 -24.41 -1.81 22.39
C PHE A 338 -24.76 -1.49 23.85
N PRO A 339 -25.25 -0.27 24.14
CA PRO A 339 -25.64 0.09 25.50
C PRO A 339 -26.80 -0.79 25.99
N GLU A 340 -26.88 -1.03 27.30
CA GLU A 340 -28.04 -1.70 27.87
C GLU A 340 -29.29 -0.85 27.66
N THR A 341 -30.31 -1.43 27.02
CA THR A 341 -31.60 -0.77 26.72
C THR A 341 -32.71 -1.23 27.66
N ALA A 342 -32.50 -2.37 28.32
CA ALA A 342 -33.39 -2.90 29.33
C ALA A 342 -33.50 -1.95 30.53
N ARG A 343 -34.70 -1.90 31.13
CA ARG A 343 -34.93 -1.14 32.37
C ARG A 343 -35.53 -2.03 33.43
N GLU A 344 -35.08 -1.88 34.67
CA GLU A 344 -35.72 -2.51 35.80
C GLU A 344 -37.08 -1.87 36.07
N VAL A 345 -38.10 -2.70 36.31
CA VAL A 345 -39.47 -2.30 36.61
C VAL A 345 -40.01 -3.09 37.80
N GLU A 346 -40.66 -2.39 38.73
CA GLU A 346 -41.44 -3.04 39.78
C GLU A 346 -42.76 -3.58 39.18
N VAL A 347 -43.08 -4.83 39.49
CA VAL A 347 -44.34 -5.48 39.15
C VAL A 347 -45.05 -5.94 40.42
N LYS A 348 -46.39 -5.88 40.41
CA LYS A 348 -47.20 -6.46 41.49
C LYS A 348 -47.11 -7.98 41.44
N GLY A 349 -46.62 -8.58 42.51
CA GLY A 349 -46.53 -10.02 42.69
C GLY A 349 -47.84 -10.64 43.17
N LEU A 350 -47.91 -11.97 43.12
CA LEU A 350 -49.00 -12.71 43.78
C LEU A 350 -48.99 -12.38 45.28
N LEU A 351 -50.18 -12.15 45.86
CA LEU A 351 -50.39 -11.80 47.27
C LEU A 351 -49.91 -10.39 47.68
N GLY A 352 -49.71 -9.47 46.72
CA GLY A 352 -49.42 -8.06 47.03
C GLY A 352 -47.95 -7.75 47.34
N GLY A 353 -47.06 -8.75 47.25
CA GLY A 353 -45.61 -8.54 47.28
C GLY A 353 -45.14 -7.75 46.05
N LYS A 354 -44.08 -6.97 46.19
CA LYS A 354 -43.39 -6.33 45.05
C LYS A 354 -42.38 -7.32 44.47
N GLY A 355 -42.38 -7.50 43.15
CA GLY A 355 -41.34 -8.23 42.43
C GLY A 355 -40.63 -7.29 41.45
N THR A 356 -39.37 -7.58 41.13
CA THR A 356 -38.61 -6.86 40.10
C THR A 356 -38.52 -7.70 38.83
N LYS A 357 -38.67 -7.03 37.69
CA LYS A 357 -38.47 -7.60 36.35
C LYS A 357 -37.69 -6.59 35.53
N TRP A 358 -36.99 -7.04 34.49
CA TRP A 358 -36.50 -6.12 33.48
C TRP A 358 -37.50 -6.04 32.34
N ARG A 359 -37.63 -4.86 31.75
CA ARG A 359 -38.44 -4.57 30.57
C ARG A 359 -37.51 -4.39 29.38
N CYS A 360 -37.73 -5.18 28.32
CA CYS A 360 -36.93 -5.09 27.10
C CYS A 360 -37.30 -3.85 26.26
N ALA A 361 -36.51 -3.57 25.21
CA ALA A 361 -36.76 -2.47 24.28
C ALA A 361 -38.15 -2.52 23.60
N ASN A 362 -38.71 -3.72 23.45
CA ASN A 362 -40.06 -3.94 22.89
C ASN A 362 -41.19 -3.82 23.93
N GLY A 363 -40.87 -3.52 25.20
CA GLY A 363 -41.86 -3.30 26.26
C GLY A 363 -42.32 -4.55 27.02
N HIS A 364 -41.80 -5.74 26.69
CA HIS A 364 -42.12 -6.98 27.42
C HIS A 364 -41.33 -7.09 28.72
N ASN A 365 -41.97 -7.58 29.79
CA ASN A 365 -41.31 -7.81 31.08
C ASN A 365 -40.77 -9.24 31.14
N SER A 366 -39.57 -9.43 31.68
CA SER A 366 -38.92 -10.73 31.84
C SER A 366 -38.29 -10.86 33.23
N PRO A 367 -38.18 -12.09 33.78
CA PRO A 367 -37.53 -12.32 35.07
C PRO A 367 -36.09 -11.80 35.08
N MET A 368 -35.60 -11.34 36.25
CA MET A 368 -34.27 -10.74 36.38
C MET A 368 -33.14 -11.70 35.99
N GLU A 369 -33.31 -12.98 36.28
CA GLU A 369 -32.41 -14.08 35.94
C GLU A 369 -32.40 -14.45 34.45
N SER A 370 -33.42 -14.03 33.70
CA SER A 370 -33.51 -14.32 32.27
C SER A 370 -32.56 -13.43 31.47
N ARG A 371 -31.65 -14.05 30.71
CA ARG A 371 -30.72 -13.36 29.81
C ARG A 371 -31.41 -12.73 28.60
N HIS A 372 -32.48 -13.37 28.13
CA HIS A 372 -33.28 -12.92 26.98
C HIS A 372 -34.71 -12.70 27.41
N CYS A 373 -35.40 -11.83 26.68
CA CYS A 373 -36.81 -11.59 26.85
C CYS A 373 -37.59 -12.88 26.57
N VAL A 374 -38.41 -13.32 27.52
CA VAL A 374 -39.19 -14.58 27.38
C VAL A 374 -40.28 -14.51 26.31
N THR A 375 -40.59 -13.31 25.81
CA THR A 375 -41.65 -13.09 24.81
C THR A 375 -41.10 -12.86 23.40
N CYS A 376 -40.07 -12.02 23.25
CA CYS A 376 -39.54 -11.62 21.93
C CYS A 376 -38.08 -11.99 21.71
N GLU A 377 -37.47 -12.74 22.64
CA GLU A 377 -36.13 -13.33 22.53
C GLU A 377 -34.95 -12.37 22.30
N ILE A 378 -35.13 -11.05 22.43
CA ILE A 378 -34.01 -10.11 22.47
C ILE A 378 -33.36 -10.08 23.85
N ASP A 379 -32.05 -9.84 23.91
CA ASP A 379 -31.33 -9.62 25.16
C ASP A 379 -31.54 -8.21 25.73
N ARG A 380 -30.79 -7.87 26.78
CA ARG A 380 -30.85 -6.56 27.45
C ARG A 380 -30.29 -5.40 26.62
N HIS A 381 -29.53 -5.70 25.57
CA HIS A 381 -28.96 -4.75 24.61
C HIS A 381 -29.84 -4.61 23.37
N GLY A 382 -30.93 -5.39 23.28
CA GLY A 382 -31.85 -5.39 22.14
C GLY A 382 -31.39 -6.28 20.98
N LEU A 383 -30.46 -7.20 21.24
CA LEU A 383 -29.92 -8.14 20.26
C LEU A 383 -30.71 -9.46 20.26
N PRO A 384 -31.10 -10.01 19.11
CA PRO A 384 -31.80 -11.31 19.04
C PRO A 384 -30.92 -12.49 19.46
N ARG A 385 -31.52 -13.42 20.22
CA ARG A 385 -30.88 -14.57 20.89
C ARG A 385 -29.99 -15.46 20.02
N ARG A 386 -30.36 -15.69 18.76
CA ARG A 386 -29.70 -16.69 17.91
C ARG A 386 -28.51 -16.15 17.12
N GLU A 387 -28.37 -14.84 17.07
CA GLU A 387 -27.55 -14.18 16.06
C GLU A 387 -26.34 -13.50 16.67
N PHE A 388 -26.51 -12.91 17.85
CA PHE A 388 -25.49 -12.09 18.48
C PHE A 388 -25.32 -12.44 19.95
N ASN A 389 -24.08 -12.34 20.43
CA ASN A 389 -23.76 -12.62 21.83
C ASN A 389 -22.67 -11.67 22.32
N LEU A 390 -23.10 -10.50 22.79
CA LEU A 390 -22.20 -9.43 23.23
C LEU A 390 -21.22 -9.91 24.33
N ASP A 391 -21.72 -10.62 25.35
CA ASP A 391 -20.84 -11.10 26.43
C ASP A 391 -19.79 -12.09 25.94
N THR A 392 -20.14 -12.95 24.97
CA THR A 392 -19.16 -13.88 24.37
C THR A 392 -18.11 -13.13 23.56
N ALA A 393 -18.51 -12.12 22.79
CA ALA A 393 -17.57 -11.29 22.05
C ALA A 393 -16.61 -10.52 22.98
N ILE A 394 -17.13 -9.91 24.06
CA ILE A 394 -16.31 -9.20 25.06
C ILE A 394 -15.30 -10.16 25.70
N ARG A 395 -15.74 -11.34 26.17
CA ARG A 395 -14.83 -12.35 26.75
C ARG A 395 -13.76 -12.81 25.76
N ALA A 396 -14.13 -13.00 24.49
CA ALA A 396 -13.18 -13.39 23.45
C ALA A 396 -12.13 -12.30 23.24
N VAL A 397 -12.54 -11.05 23.12
CA VAL A 397 -11.65 -9.89 23.00
C VAL A 397 -10.68 -9.79 24.19
N ASP A 398 -11.19 -9.88 25.42
CA ASP A 398 -10.36 -9.81 26.63
C ASP A 398 -9.34 -10.95 26.71
N SER A 399 -9.76 -12.17 26.37
CA SER A 399 -8.90 -13.35 26.38
C SER A 399 -7.81 -13.25 25.31
N THR A 400 -8.17 -12.83 24.10
CA THR A 400 -7.23 -12.62 22.99
C THR A 400 -6.23 -11.52 23.34
N LEU A 401 -6.70 -10.38 23.85
CA LEU A 401 -5.81 -9.28 24.24
C LEU A 401 -4.80 -9.71 25.31
N THR A 402 -5.27 -10.41 26.35
CA THR A 402 -4.41 -10.93 27.42
C THR A 402 -3.34 -11.88 26.87
N MET A 403 -3.72 -12.78 25.96
CA MET A 403 -2.79 -13.71 25.32
C MET A 403 -1.76 -12.96 24.47
N LEU A 404 -2.18 -12.07 23.57
CA LEU A 404 -1.28 -11.34 22.67
C LEU A 404 -0.29 -10.46 23.43
N GLU A 405 -0.74 -9.77 24.47
CA GLU A 405 0.16 -9.00 25.34
C GLU A 405 1.20 -9.90 26.01
N SER A 406 0.84 -11.11 26.45
CA SER A 406 1.81 -12.03 27.05
C SER A 406 2.87 -12.51 26.05
N VAL A 407 2.49 -12.66 24.78
CA VAL A 407 3.37 -13.17 23.71
C VAL A 407 4.32 -12.08 23.21
N PHE A 408 3.82 -10.86 22.99
CA PHE A 408 4.58 -9.76 22.38
C PHE A 408 5.30 -8.84 23.40
N ARG A 409 5.10 -9.00 24.71
CA ARG A 409 5.87 -8.29 25.76
C ARG A 409 7.35 -8.72 25.88
N ARG A 410 7.92 -9.41 24.90
CA ARG A 410 9.30 -9.92 24.92
C ARG A 410 10.28 -8.98 24.26
#